data_AF-A0A2N2AQ30-F1
#
_entry.id   AF-A0A2N2AQ30-F1
#
_cell.length_a   1.000
_cell.length_b   1.000
_cell.length_c   1.000
_cell.angle_alpha   90.00
_cell.angle_beta   90.00
_cell.angle_gamma   90.00
#
_symmetry.space_group_name_H-M   'P 1'
#
loop_
_entity.id
_entity.type
_entity.pdbx_description
1 polymer ?
#
loop_
_entity_poly.entity_id
_entity_poly.type
_entity_poly.pdbx_seq_one_letter_code
_entity_poly.pdbx_strand_id
1 'polypeptide(L)' 'MIKKQIQARADSEGLWTASFIGIESNQQFILHQDSLEIYFYPYEVGPYAAGFRMFKVPFTEIRDLIDIQGEFWAAIQEQ' A
#
# COMPACT_ATOMS: atom_id res chain seq x y z
N MET A 1 -9.07 -2.56 2.32
CA MET A 1 -7.91 -3.30 1.79
C MET A 1 -6.75 -3.29 2.79
N ILE A 2 -5.98 -2.20 2.91
CA ILE A 2 -4.77 -2.12 3.75
C ILE A 2 -5.04 -2.42 5.24
N LYS A 3 -6.09 -1.83 5.82
CA LYS A 3 -6.48 -2.10 7.22
C LYS A 3 -6.66 -3.59 7.52
N LYS A 4 -7.26 -4.34 6.58
CA LYS A 4 -7.44 -5.79 6.71
C LYS A 4 -6.10 -6.52 6.67
N GLN A 5 -5.18 -6.10 5.80
CA GLN A 5 -3.83 -6.68 5.73
C GLN A 5 -3.03 -6.39 7.01
N ILE A 6 -3.10 -5.17 7.56
CA ILE A 6 -2.49 -4.83 8.86
C ILE A 6 -3.04 -5.73 9.96
N GLN A 7 -4.36 -5.90 10.04
CA GLN A 7 -5.01 -6.75 11.03
C GLN A 7 -4.57 -8.22 10.90
N ALA A 8 -4.48 -8.75 9.69
CA ALA A 8 -4.08 -10.13 9.44
C ALA A 8 -2.62 -10.42 9.81
N ARG A 9 -1.76 -9.39 9.77
CA ARG A 9 -0.30 -9.50 10.01
C ARG A 9 0.10 -8.99 11.40
N ALA A 10 -0.82 -8.41 12.16
CA ALA A 10 -0.51 -7.66 13.38
C ALA A 10 0.25 -8.48 14.42
N ASP A 11 -0.23 -9.68 14.73
CA ASP A 11 0.37 -10.51 15.79
C ASP A 11 1.74 -11.04 15.38
N SER A 12 1.92 -11.44 14.12
CA SER A 12 3.18 -11.98 13.60
C SER A 12 4.25 -10.90 13.38
N GLU A 13 3.83 -9.67 13.09
CA GLU A 13 4.72 -8.59 12.66
C GLU A 13 4.81 -7.41 13.64
N GLY A 14 4.07 -7.48 14.75
CA GLY A 14 3.99 -6.43 15.78
C GLY A 14 3.32 -5.15 15.30
N LEU A 15 2.30 -5.24 14.44
CA LEU A 15 1.64 -4.06 13.84
C LEU A 15 0.54 -3.48 14.73
N TRP A 16 0.38 -2.17 14.68
CA TRP A 16 -0.61 -1.43 15.43
C TRP A 16 -1.92 -1.29 14.63
N THR A 17 -2.92 -2.10 14.98
CA THR A 17 -4.21 -2.12 14.28
C THR A 17 -5.10 -0.93 14.64
N ALA A 18 -5.02 -0.46 15.89
CA ALA A 18 -5.86 0.62 16.41
C ALA A 18 -5.41 2.02 15.96
N SER A 19 -4.12 2.20 15.67
CA SER A 19 -3.58 3.49 15.23
C SER A 19 -3.76 3.75 13.73
N PHE A 20 -4.01 2.70 12.93
CA PHE A 20 -4.18 2.86 11.49
C PHE A 20 -5.58 3.44 11.15
N ILE A 21 -5.59 4.72 10.79
CA ILE A 21 -6.81 5.47 10.41
C ILE A 21 -6.94 5.69 8.90
N GLY A 22 -5.89 5.45 8.11
CA GLY A 22 -5.87 5.68 6.67
C GLY A 22 -4.45 5.84 6.12
N ILE A 23 -4.36 6.21 4.85
CA ILE A 23 -3.13 6.64 4.19
C ILE A 23 -3.16 8.16 4.00
N GLU A 24 -1.99 8.76 3.83
CA GLU A 24 -1.88 10.19 3.47
C GLU A 24 -2.16 10.42 1.97
N SER A 25 -2.53 11.65 1.59
CA SER A 25 -2.77 12.01 0.18
C SER A 25 -1.49 11.95 -0.67
N ASN A 26 -0.33 12.13 -0.05
CA ASN A 26 1.00 12.03 -0.63
C ASN A 26 1.75 10.77 -0.13
N GLN A 27 1.01 9.75 0.32
CA GLN A 27 1.59 8.47 0.74
C GLN A 27 2.48 7.93 -0.37
N GLN A 28 3.67 7.50 0.01
CA GLN A 28 4.64 6.96 -0.92
C GLN A 28 4.27 5.53 -1.33
N PHE A 29 4.58 5.18 -2.58
CA PHE A 29 4.28 3.85 -3.13
C PHE A 29 5.30 3.43 -4.19
N ILE A 30 5.35 2.13 -4.43
CA ILE A 30 6.10 1.51 -5.52
C ILE A 30 5.09 1.01 -6.56
N LEU A 31 5.41 1.18 -7.84
CA LEU A 31 4.61 0.64 -8.94
C LEU A 31 5.11 -0.73 -9.34
N HIS A 32 4.17 -1.62 -9.60
CA HIS A 32 4.38 -2.90 -10.26
C HIS A 32 3.43 -3.01 -11.46
N GLN A 33 3.64 -4.03 -12.27
CA GLN A 33 2.87 -4.26 -13.50
C GLN A 33 1.35 -4.38 -13.26
N ASP A 34 0.95 -5.00 -12.15
CA ASP A 34 -0.45 -5.35 -11.84
C ASP A 34 -0.99 -4.68 -10.56
N SER A 35 -0.19 -3.85 -9.92
CA SER A 35 -0.44 -3.37 -8.57
C SER A 35 0.41 -2.17 -8.21
N LEU A 36 0.01 -1.49 -7.14
CA LEU A 36 0.89 -0.62 -6.37
C LEU A 36 1.18 -1.25 -5.02
N GLU A 37 2.32 -0.90 -4.43
CA GLU A 37 2.69 -1.30 -3.08
C GLU A 37 2.86 -0.04 -2.22
N ILE A 38 1.95 0.14 -1.27
CA ILE A 38 2.00 1.25 -0.31
C ILE A 38 3.02 0.89 0.77
N TYR A 39 3.98 1.77 1.02
CA TYR A 39 4.98 1.54 2.06
C TYR A 39 4.86 2.55 3.20
N PHE A 40 5.16 2.05 4.38
CA PHE A 40 5.19 2.77 5.64
C PHE A 40 6.60 2.70 6.22
N TYR A 41 7.13 3.86 6.61
CA TYR A 41 8.33 4.02 7.38
C TYR A 41 8.19 3.37 8.77
N PRO A 42 9.33 3.04 9.42
CA PRO A 42 9.33 2.65 10.82
C PRO A 42 8.53 3.64 11.70
N TYR A 43 7.77 3.11 12.67
CA TYR A 43 6.87 3.84 13.57
C TYR A 43 5.53 4.31 13.01
N GLU A 44 5.25 4.19 11.72
CA GLU A 44 3.91 4.58 11.21
C GLU A 44 2.84 3.55 11.57
N VAL A 45 3.16 2.25 11.43
CA VAL A 45 2.20 1.14 11.65
C VAL A 45 2.73 0.08 12.62
N GLY A 46 3.87 0.30 13.26
CA GLY A 46 4.51 -0.65 14.18
C GLY A 46 5.86 -0.14 14.67
N PRO A 47 6.52 -0.83 15.63
CA PRO A 47 7.80 -0.40 16.19
C PRO A 47 8.93 -0.46 15.15
N TYR A 48 10.07 0.18 15.43
CA TYR A 48 11.22 0.16 14.52
C TYR A 48 11.71 -1.25 14.15
N ALA A 49 11.63 -2.21 15.07
CA ALA A 49 12.00 -3.60 14.82
C ALA A 49 11.13 -4.28 13.75
N ALA A 50 9.93 -3.75 13.48
CA ALA A 50 9.08 -4.19 12.38
C ALA A 50 9.62 -3.72 11.00
N GLY A 51 10.54 -2.75 10.99
CA GLY A 51 11.13 -2.20 9.78
C GLY A 51 10.11 -1.46 8.90
N PHE A 52 10.40 -1.41 7.61
CA PHE A 52 9.47 -0.89 6.61
C PHE A 52 8.35 -1.90 6.36
N ARG A 53 7.11 -1.40 6.33
CA ARG A 53 5.94 -2.24 6.06
C ARG A 53 5.32 -1.87 4.73
N MET A 54 5.11 -2.90 3.92
CA MET A 54 4.64 -2.78 2.56
C MET A 54 3.33 -3.56 2.40
N PHE A 55 2.36 -2.96 1.73
CA PHE A 55 1.03 -3.52 1.52
C PHE A 55 0.64 -3.41 0.05
N LYS A 56 0.48 -4.56 -0.58
CA LYS A 56 0.14 -4.69 -1.99
C LYS A 56 -1.33 -4.33 -2.22
N VAL A 57 -1.57 -3.56 -3.27
CA VAL A 57 -2.88 -3.12 -3.74
C VAL A 57 -2.99 -3.47 -5.23
N PRO A 58 -3.67 -4.56 -5.59
CA PRO A 58 -3.91 -4.90 -6.98
C PRO A 58 -4.72 -3.81 -7.69
N PHE A 59 -4.36 -3.48 -8.94
CA PHE A 59 -5.11 -2.50 -9.73
C PHE A 59 -6.56 -2.92 -9.96
N THR A 60 -6.85 -4.22 -9.92
CA THR A 60 -8.22 -4.74 -10.00
C THR A 60 -9.10 -4.29 -8.83
N GLU A 61 -8.54 -4.02 -7.64
CA GLU A 61 -9.31 -3.55 -6.48
C GLU A 61 -9.63 -2.06 -6.52
N ILE A 62 -8.88 -1.29 -7.33
CA ILE A 62 -8.99 0.17 -7.41
C ILE A 62 -9.19 0.67 -8.85
N ARG A 63 -9.63 -0.22 -9.76
CA ARG A 63 -9.70 0.06 -11.20
C ARG A 63 -10.49 1.32 -11.53
N ASP A 64 -11.60 1.53 -10.81
CA ASP A 64 -12.48 2.68 -11.03
C ASP A 64 -11.86 4.02 -10.58
N LEU A 65 -10.74 3.99 -9.86
CA LEU A 65 -9.98 5.17 -9.43
C LEU A 65 -8.82 5.49 -10.38
N ILE A 66 -8.49 4.59 -11.31
CA ILE A 66 -7.36 4.72 -12.20
C ILE A 66 -7.84 5.33 -13.52
N ASP A 67 -7.16 6.38 -13.97
CA ASP A 67 -7.33 6.88 -15.33
C ASP A 67 -6.64 5.93 -16.34
N ILE A 68 -7.38 4.90 -16.75
CA ILE A 68 -6.89 3.86 -17.68
C ILE A 68 -6.69 4.38 -19.11
N GLN A 69 -7.12 5.60 -19.42
CA GLN A 69 -6.91 6.26 -20.72
C GLN A 69 -5.73 7.24 -20.67
N GLY A 70 -5.21 7.55 -19.48
CA GLY A 70 -4.12 8.49 -19.29
C GLY A 70 -2.75 7.97 -19.72
N GLU A 71 -1.86 8.89 -20.11
CA GLU A 71 -0.50 8.58 -20.57
C GLU A 71 0.34 7.86 -19.50
N PHE A 72 0.12 8.18 -18.23
CA PHE A 72 0.80 7.51 -17.13
C PHE A 72 0.42 6.03 -17.05
N TRP A 73 -0.87 5.70 -17.22
CA TRP A 73 -1.31 4.30 -17.25
C TRP A 73 -0.74 3.57 -18.46
N ALA A 74 -0.73 4.21 -19.64
CA ALA A 74 -0.10 3.63 -20.82
C ALA A 74 1.38 3.30 -20.58
N ALA A 75 2.15 4.23 -20.00
CA ALA A 75 3.58 4.05 -19.73
C ALA A 75 3.90 2.88 -18.77
N ILE A 76 3.00 2.53 -17.84
CA ILE A 76 3.21 1.38 -16.95
C ILE A 76 2.81 0.04 -17.56
N GLN A 77 2.02 0.02 -18.63
CA GLN A 77 1.64 -1.21 -19.36
C GLN A 77 2.67 -1.61 -20.42
N GLU A 78 3.56 -0.70 -20.80
CA GLU A 78 4.62 -0.91 -21.80
C GLU A 78 5.94 -1.46 -21.20
N GLN A 79 5.97 -1.75 -19.89
CA GLN A 79 7.14 -2.30 -19.18
C GLN A 79 7.21 -3.83 -19.21
#